data_AF-A0A7K2P8I6-F1
#
_entry.id   AF-A0A7K2P8I6-F1
#
_cell.length_a   1.000
_cell.length_b   1.000
_cell.length_c   1.000
_cell.angle_alpha   90.00
_cell.angle_beta   90.00
_cell.angle_gamma   90.00
#
_symmetry.space_group_name_H-M   'P 1'
#
loop_
_entity.id
_entity.type
_entity.pdbx_description
1 polymer ?
#
loop_
_entity_poly.entity_id
_entity_poly.type
_entity_poly.pdbx_seq_one_letter_code
_entity_poly.pdbx_strand_id
1 'polypeptide(L)'
;LGGWNDTYTAVRTIDLSSLHRTGTYRLRLVGAGGEPEVRFRVAPAGQLLDPLRADGVRFFGTQRDGGDVLADVTGREPSHLTDERARVYEPAGTRPPTEVGGPVDVSGGWFDAGDFLKFTHTTSYVVAQMLSTVRDTPAVPGLREEARHGLSWLDRMWDGETGTLYAQVGLGSGGREVRGDHDVWRLPEQDDRLTVRPGDPDYLLKYRPVFRANEPGEPLSPNLAGRVAAAFALAAQTGAEDDPAQAREWLDKAAAVYARADTRPDAGNLVTTVPADYYQ
;
A
#
# COMPACT_ATOMS: atom_id res chain seq x y z
N LEU A 1 -21.26 30.40 -1.18
CA LEU A 1 -20.66 29.36 -0.33
C LEU A 1 -20.11 29.92 0.99
N GLY A 2 -20.18 31.24 1.26
CA GLY A 2 -19.69 31.80 2.52
C GLY A 2 -18.16 31.93 2.53
N GLY A 3 -17.55 32.04 3.70
CA GLY A 3 -16.09 31.97 3.85
C GLY A 3 -15.61 30.53 3.98
N TRP A 4 -14.43 30.22 3.43
CA TRP A 4 -13.76 28.94 3.59
C TRP A 4 -12.84 28.93 4.80
N ASN A 5 -12.09 30.02 5.01
CA ASN A 5 -11.24 30.26 6.18
C ASN A 5 -10.99 31.77 6.32
N ASP A 6 -10.17 32.17 7.30
CA ASP A 6 -9.85 33.58 7.59
C ASP A 6 -9.17 34.31 6.41
N THR A 7 -8.54 33.56 5.48
CA THR A 7 -7.93 34.12 4.26
C THR A 7 -8.94 34.24 3.12
N TYR A 8 -9.79 33.24 2.92
CA TYR A 8 -10.78 33.16 1.83
C TYR A 8 -12.19 33.37 2.36
N THR A 9 -12.51 34.60 2.72
CA THR A 9 -13.75 34.96 3.42
C THR A 9 -15.00 35.02 2.53
N ALA A 10 -14.83 34.99 1.20
CA ALA A 10 -15.93 35.06 0.24
C ALA A 10 -15.75 34.09 -0.93
N VAL A 11 -16.36 32.90 -0.80
CA VAL A 11 -16.41 31.86 -1.84
C VAL A 11 -17.75 31.89 -2.57
N ARG A 12 -17.65 31.94 -3.90
CA ARG A 12 -18.77 31.96 -4.86
C ARG A 12 -18.67 30.75 -5.78
N THR A 13 -19.82 30.18 -6.14
CA THR A 13 -19.90 29.13 -7.15
C THR A 13 -20.05 29.76 -8.52
N ILE A 14 -19.38 29.19 -9.52
CA ILE A 14 -19.64 29.46 -10.94
C ILE A 14 -20.08 28.14 -11.55
N ASP A 15 -21.32 28.06 -12.02
CA ASP A 15 -21.85 26.88 -12.67
C ASP A 15 -21.58 26.96 -14.18
N LEU A 16 -20.75 26.04 -14.68
CA LEU A 16 -20.39 25.89 -16.09
C LEU A 16 -20.97 24.61 -16.69
N SER A 17 -21.93 23.97 -16.01
CA SER A 17 -22.48 22.67 -16.40
C SER A 17 -23.17 22.69 -17.76
N SER A 18 -23.68 23.85 -18.23
CA SER A 18 -24.23 24.04 -19.57
C SER A 18 -23.18 24.06 -20.69
N LEU A 19 -21.88 24.11 -20.35
CA LEU A 19 -20.79 24.10 -21.32
C LEU A 19 -20.45 22.67 -21.73
N HIS A 20 -21.03 22.23 -22.85
CA HIS A 20 -20.82 20.86 -23.36
C HIS A 20 -19.92 20.79 -24.59
N ARG A 21 -19.61 21.93 -25.22
CA ARG A 21 -18.77 21.94 -26.43
C ARG A 21 -17.35 21.57 -26.04
N THR A 22 -16.78 20.60 -26.76
CA THR A 22 -15.39 20.20 -26.55
C THR A 22 -14.45 21.33 -26.94
N GLY A 23 -13.46 21.63 -26.09
CA GLY A 23 -12.48 22.67 -26.32
C GLY A 23 -11.66 23.03 -25.07
N THR A 24 -10.68 23.90 -25.28
CA THR A 24 -9.93 24.55 -24.20
C THR A 24 -10.55 25.90 -23.93
N TYR A 25 -10.92 26.13 -22.68
CA TYR A 25 -11.57 27.32 -22.20
C TYR A 25 -10.69 28.08 -21.24
N ARG A 26 -11.08 29.33 -21.03
CA ARG A 26 -10.43 30.27 -20.14
C ARG A 26 -11.52 30.91 -19.28
N LEU A 27 -11.44 30.70 -17.97
CA LEU A 27 -12.26 31.42 -17.01
C LEU A 27 -11.47 32.66 -16.56
N ARG A 28 -11.99 33.85 -16.86
CA ARG A 28 -11.41 35.13 -16.45
C ARG A 28 -12.37 35.86 -15.52
N LEU A 29 -11.89 36.29 -14.36
CA LEU A 29 -12.66 37.12 -13.44
C LEU A 29 -12.38 38.60 -13.73
N VAL A 30 -13.32 39.27 -14.41
CA VAL A 30 -13.24 40.69 -14.73
C VAL A 30 -13.65 41.52 -13.52
N GLY A 31 -12.94 42.63 -13.27
CA GLY A 31 -13.20 43.51 -12.12
C GLY A 31 -12.65 43.00 -10.78
N ALA A 32 -12.02 41.83 -10.76
CA ALA A 32 -11.14 41.40 -9.67
C ALA A 32 -9.74 42.00 -9.89
N GLY A 33 -9.07 42.41 -8.81
CA GLY A 33 -7.68 42.89 -8.89
C GLY A 33 -6.79 41.85 -9.57
N GLY A 34 -6.05 42.26 -10.61
CA GLY A 34 -5.14 41.38 -11.37
C GLY A 34 -5.81 40.47 -12.41
N GLU A 35 -7.13 40.54 -12.61
CA GLU A 35 -7.90 39.73 -13.58
C GLU A 35 -7.45 38.26 -13.68
N PRO A 36 -7.52 37.49 -12.57
CA PRO A 36 -7.00 36.14 -12.55
C PRO A 36 -7.67 35.26 -13.61
N GLU A 37 -6.86 34.38 -14.19
CA GLU A 37 -7.23 33.48 -15.28
C GLU A 37 -6.89 32.03 -14.92
N VAL A 38 -7.82 31.11 -15.20
CA VAL A 38 -7.55 29.67 -15.22
C VAL A 38 -7.98 29.07 -16.55
N ARG A 39 -7.18 28.14 -17.07
CA ARG A 39 -7.51 27.37 -18.28
C ARG A 39 -7.99 25.98 -17.89
N PHE A 40 -9.00 25.50 -18.57
CA PHE A 40 -9.54 24.15 -18.37
C PHE A 40 -10.02 23.56 -19.69
N ARG A 41 -10.12 22.23 -19.75
CA ARG A 41 -10.63 21.51 -20.91
C ARG A 41 -12.05 21.03 -20.64
N VAL A 42 -12.89 21.12 -21.65
CA VAL A 42 -14.16 20.38 -21.72
C VAL A 42 -13.99 19.36 -22.84
N ALA A 43 -14.23 18.10 -22.54
CA ALA A 43 -14.15 16.99 -23.49
C ALA A 43 -14.91 15.78 -22.90
N PRO A 44 -15.20 14.73 -23.69
CA PRO A 44 -15.75 13.49 -23.16
C PRO A 44 -14.88 12.93 -22.02
N ALA A 45 -15.54 12.34 -21.01
CA ALA A 45 -14.88 11.89 -19.79
C ALA A 45 -13.67 10.98 -20.06
N GLY A 46 -13.79 10.01 -20.98
CA GLY A 46 -12.67 9.11 -21.32
C GLY A 46 -11.42 9.84 -21.81
N GLN A 47 -11.57 10.90 -22.61
CA GLN A 47 -10.42 11.69 -23.08
C GLN A 47 -9.72 12.49 -21.97
N LEU A 48 -10.44 12.81 -20.90
CA LEU A 48 -9.90 13.56 -19.75
C LEU A 48 -9.36 12.62 -18.67
N LEU A 49 -10.05 11.51 -18.42
CA LEU A 49 -9.86 10.67 -17.25
C LEU A 49 -9.13 9.36 -17.54
N ASP A 50 -9.23 8.78 -18.74
CA ASP A 50 -8.55 7.50 -19.02
C ASP A 50 -7.02 7.59 -18.91
N PRO A 51 -6.35 8.67 -19.37
CA PRO A 51 -4.93 8.85 -19.11
C PRO A 51 -4.61 8.93 -17.61
N LEU A 52 -5.45 9.61 -16.81
CA LEU A 52 -5.25 9.72 -15.36
C LEU A 52 -5.45 8.38 -14.66
N ARG A 53 -6.40 7.56 -15.12
CA ARG A 53 -6.61 6.19 -14.61
C ARG A 53 -5.39 5.32 -14.90
N ALA A 54 -4.86 5.39 -16.12
CA ALA A 54 -3.65 4.65 -16.51
C ALA A 54 -2.40 5.13 -15.74
N ASP A 55 -2.25 6.45 -15.54
CA ASP A 55 -1.18 7.04 -14.75
C ASP A 55 -1.25 6.57 -13.29
N GLY A 56 -2.46 6.48 -12.71
CA GLY A 56 -2.67 5.94 -11.38
C GLY A 56 -2.20 4.50 -11.22
N VAL A 57 -2.50 3.63 -12.19
CA VAL A 57 -1.99 2.24 -12.19
C VAL A 57 -0.46 2.23 -12.34
N ARG A 58 0.09 3.01 -13.27
CA ARG A 58 1.54 3.08 -13.49
C ARG A 58 2.29 3.51 -12.24
N PHE A 59 1.73 4.43 -11.45
CA PHE A 59 2.34 4.90 -10.20
C PHE A 59 2.54 3.75 -9.20
N PHE A 60 1.58 2.84 -9.03
CA PHE A 60 1.80 1.65 -8.18
C PHE A 60 2.96 0.78 -8.70
N GLY A 61 3.04 0.61 -10.02
CA GLY A 61 4.16 -0.07 -10.66
C GLY A 61 5.53 0.55 -10.34
N THR A 62 5.63 1.87 -10.13
CA THR A 62 6.89 2.52 -9.74
C THR A 62 7.27 2.30 -8.28
N GLN A 63 6.30 1.93 -7.43
CA GLN A 63 6.50 1.65 -6.02
C GLN A 63 6.87 0.19 -5.72
N ARG A 64 6.96 -0.67 -6.74
CA ARG A 64 7.29 -2.09 -6.55
C ARG A 64 8.66 -2.26 -5.85
N ASP A 65 8.71 -3.28 -4.99
CA ASP A 65 9.89 -3.75 -4.28
C ASP A 65 10.24 -5.19 -4.68
N GLY A 66 11.44 -5.67 -4.34
CA GLY A 66 11.92 -7.01 -4.69
C GLY A 66 12.48 -7.10 -6.11
N GLY A 67 12.37 -8.30 -6.70
CA GLY A 67 12.89 -8.61 -8.04
C GLY A 67 12.10 -7.98 -9.19
N ASP A 68 10.80 -7.76 -9.01
CA ASP A 68 9.85 -7.42 -10.08
C ASP A 68 9.68 -5.90 -10.27
N VAL A 69 10.79 -5.16 -10.28
CA VAL A 69 10.79 -3.72 -10.51
C VAL A 69 10.60 -3.38 -12.00
N LEU A 70 9.91 -2.28 -12.28
CA LEU A 70 9.74 -1.77 -13.65
C LEU A 70 10.98 -0.95 -14.07
N ALA A 71 12.11 -1.63 -14.30
CA ALA A 71 13.41 -0.99 -14.56
C ALA A 71 13.36 0.01 -15.74
N ASP A 72 12.67 -0.32 -16.84
CA ASP A 72 12.54 0.56 -18.00
C ASP A 72 11.76 1.86 -17.69
N VAL A 73 10.90 1.84 -16.68
CA VAL A 73 10.06 2.98 -16.28
C VAL A 73 10.74 3.81 -15.20
N THR A 74 11.39 3.17 -14.24
CA THR A 74 11.91 3.83 -13.04
C THR A 74 13.42 4.08 -13.07
N GLY A 75 14.16 3.34 -13.90
CA GLY A 75 15.62 3.29 -13.84
C GLY A 75 16.16 2.61 -12.57
N ARG A 76 15.29 2.00 -11.74
CA ARG A 76 15.70 1.30 -10.51
C ARG A 76 16.21 -0.10 -10.82
N GLU A 77 17.10 -0.56 -9.95
CA GLU A 77 17.48 -1.97 -9.84
C GLU A 77 16.55 -2.69 -8.82
N PRO A 78 16.51 -4.04 -8.85
CA PRO A 78 15.91 -4.81 -7.76
C PRO A 78 16.45 -4.40 -6.39
N SER A 79 15.59 -4.46 -5.37
CA SER A 79 15.92 -4.03 -4.01
C SER A 79 15.32 -4.94 -2.94
N HIS A 80 15.98 -4.99 -1.79
CA HIS A 80 15.58 -5.77 -0.61
C HIS A 80 15.39 -7.26 -0.92
N LEU A 81 16.31 -7.83 -1.69
CA LEU A 81 16.26 -9.25 -2.08
C LEU A 81 16.43 -10.21 -0.88
N THR A 82 16.94 -9.70 0.24
CA THR A 82 17.05 -10.44 1.51
C THR A 82 15.69 -10.77 2.13
N ASP A 83 14.61 -10.12 1.70
CA ASP A 83 13.25 -10.39 2.17
C ASP A 83 12.75 -11.81 1.89
N GLU A 84 13.34 -12.51 0.91
CA GLU A 84 13.06 -13.93 0.65
C GLU A 84 13.37 -14.83 1.85
N ARG A 85 14.21 -14.34 2.79
CA ARG A 85 14.62 -15.05 4.00
C ARG A 85 14.61 -14.13 5.22
N ALA A 86 13.63 -13.24 5.30
CA ALA A 86 13.52 -12.27 6.37
C ALA A 86 13.36 -12.94 7.74
N ARG A 87 13.82 -12.26 8.79
CA ARG A 87 13.68 -12.71 10.17
C ARG A 87 12.50 -12.00 10.83
N VAL A 88 11.84 -12.73 11.72
CA VAL A 88 10.68 -12.23 12.47
C VAL A 88 11.14 -11.63 13.78
N TYR A 89 10.64 -10.45 14.11
CA TYR A 89 11.02 -9.68 15.28
C TYR A 89 9.82 -9.26 16.13
N GLU A 90 10.07 -9.08 17.42
CA GLU A 90 9.17 -8.37 18.34
C GLU A 90 9.53 -6.88 18.42
N PRO A 91 8.55 -5.97 18.36
CA PRO A 91 8.77 -4.55 18.48
C PRO A 91 9.20 -4.18 19.90
N ALA A 92 10.12 -3.21 20.03
CA ALA A 92 10.65 -2.78 21.33
C ALA A 92 10.53 -1.26 21.59
N GLY A 93 9.55 -0.61 20.93
CA GLY A 93 9.34 0.85 21.04
C GLY A 93 10.53 1.62 20.49
N THR A 94 11.23 2.37 21.35
CA THR A 94 12.42 3.16 20.99
C THR A 94 13.73 2.37 21.03
N ARG A 95 13.69 1.10 21.43
CA ARG A 95 14.86 0.20 21.45
C ARG A 95 14.88 -0.66 20.19
N PRO A 96 16.05 -1.22 19.82
CA PRO A 96 16.12 -2.19 18.75
C PRO A 96 15.15 -3.36 18.96
N PRO A 97 14.45 -3.81 17.90
CA PRO A 97 13.58 -4.96 17.98
C PRO A 97 14.38 -6.25 18.24
N THR A 98 13.73 -7.28 18.79
CA THR A 98 14.39 -8.56 19.13
C THR A 98 13.96 -9.67 18.17
N GLU A 99 14.92 -10.38 17.58
CA GLU A 99 14.63 -11.53 16.70
C GLU A 99 13.96 -12.65 17.50
N VAL A 100 12.86 -13.19 16.97
CA VAL A 100 12.05 -14.24 17.60
C VAL A 100 11.75 -15.41 16.68
N GLY A 101 12.09 -15.36 15.39
CA GLY A 101 11.86 -16.48 14.49
C GLY A 101 12.17 -16.20 13.03
N GLY A 102 11.61 -17.05 12.16
CA GLY A 102 11.90 -17.11 10.73
C GLY A 102 12.90 -18.22 10.36
N PRO A 103 13.36 -18.27 9.09
CA PRO A 103 13.09 -17.30 8.02
C PRO A 103 11.66 -17.38 7.47
N VAL A 104 11.18 -16.28 6.90
CA VAL A 104 9.92 -16.18 6.15
C VAL A 104 10.19 -15.44 4.83
N ASP A 105 9.46 -15.79 3.78
CA ASP A 105 9.50 -15.05 2.51
C ASP A 105 8.43 -13.96 2.54
N VAL A 106 8.86 -12.70 2.55
CA VAL A 106 7.99 -11.51 2.49
C VAL A 106 8.38 -10.58 1.33
N SER A 107 9.06 -11.15 0.33
CA SER A 107 9.57 -10.44 -0.84
C SER A 107 8.46 -9.89 -1.74
N GLY A 108 8.77 -8.84 -2.50
CA GLY A 108 7.82 -8.18 -3.41
C GLY A 108 6.97 -7.11 -2.73
N GLY A 109 5.78 -6.86 -3.28
CA GLY A 109 4.86 -5.83 -2.80
C GLY A 109 5.23 -4.42 -3.28
N TRP A 110 4.72 -3.42 -2.57
CA TRP A 110 5.01 -2.02 -2.82
C TRP A 110 5.56 -1.37 -1.57
N PHE A 111 6.45 -0.39 -1.75
CA PHE A 111 6.72 0.60 -0.72
C PHE A 111 5.45 1.37 -0.38
N ASP A 112 5.19 1.53 0.91
CA ASP A 112 3.96 2.12 1.42
C ASP A 112 3.84 3.61 1.10
N ALA A 113 4.95 4.34 1.24
CA ALA A 113 4.99 5.76 0.95
C ALA A 113 6.36 6.20 0.38
N GLY A 114 6.92 7.27 0.94
CA GLY A 114 8.24 7.77 0.58
C GLY A 114 9.39 7.04 1.29
N ASP A 115 9.08 6.15 2.23
CA ASP A 115 10.00 5.18 2.82
C ASP A 115 9.99 3.86 2.03
N PHE A 116 10.69 2.83 2.53
CA PHE A 116 10.68 1.49 1.94
C PHE A 116 9.95 0.46 2.80
N LEU A 117 9.11 0.92 3.72
CA LEU A 117 8.29 0.04 4.55
C LEU A 117 7.17 -0.59 3.72
N LYS A 118 6.72 -1.76 4.15
CA LYS A 118 5.57 -2.45 3.54
C LYS A 118 4.60 -2.86 4.65
N PHE A 119 3.33 -2.48 4.52
CA PHE A 119 2.30 -2.83 5.50
C PHE A 119 1.16 -3.63 4.89
N THR A 120 0.75 -4.67 5.60
CA THR A 120 -0.43 -5.46 5.28
C THR A 120 -1.70 -4.62 5.37
N HIS A 121 -1.73 -3.65 6.29
CA HIS A 121 -2.88 -2.77 6.50
C HIS A 121 -3.23 -1.94 5.25
N THR A 122 -2.27 -1.24 4.69
CA THR A 122 -2.46 -0.38 3.51
C THR A 122 -2.53 -1.18 2.22
N THR A 123 -1.67 -2.20 2.06
CA THR A 123 -1.68 -3.05 0.87
C THR A 123 -3.03 -3.78 0.71
N SER A 124 -3.59 -4.34 1.79
CA SER A 124 -4.91 -5.00 1.73
C SER A 124 -6.03 -4.04 1.32
N TYR A 125 -5.98 -2.80 1.79
CA TYR A 125 -6.94 -1.77 1.37
C TYR A 125 -6.80 -1.45 -0.12
N VAL A 126 -5.59 -1.19 -0.60
CA VAL A 126 -5.33 -0.84 -2.01
C VAL A 126 -5.72 -2.00 -2.93
N VAL A 127 -5.33 -3.24 -2.60
CA VAL A 127 -5.70 -4.42 -3.40
C VAL A 127 -7.22 -4.59 -3.45
N ALA A 128 -7.93 -4.42 -2.33
CA ALA A 128 -9.39 -4.48 -2.32
C ALA A 128 -10.03 -3.37 -3.20
N GLN A 129 -9.49 -2.14 -3.18
CA GLN A 129 -9.96 -1.06 -4.04
C GLN A 129 -9.69 -1.34 -5.52
N MET A 130 -8.50 -1.84 -5.87
CA MET A 130 -8.15 -2.20 -7.23
C MET A 130 -9.05 -3.32 -7.76
N LEU A 131 -9.25 -4.40 -6.99
CA LEU A 131 -10.09 -5.53 -7.39
C LEU A 131 -11.57 -5.15 -7.47
N SER A 132 -12.06 -4.28 -6.58
CA SER A 132 -13.41 -3.71 -6.71
C SER A 132 -13.53 -2.90 -8.00
N THR A 133 -12.51 -2.12 -8.35
CA THR A 133 -12.47 -1.35 -9.62
C THR A 133 -12.44 -2.26 -10.84
N VAL A 134 -11.70 -3.38 -10.79
CA VAL A 134 -11.69 -4.42 -11.83
C VAL A 134 -13.07 -5.03 -12.02
N ARG A 135 -13.82 -5.26 -10.94
CA ARG A 135 -15.17 -5.84 -10.97
C ARG A 135 -16.22 -4.83 -11.47
N ASP A 136 -16.14 -3.59 -11.00
CA ASP A 136 -17.29 -2.66 -11.05
C ASP A 136 -17.16 -1.57 -12.13
N THR A 137 -16.02 -1.48 -12.83
CA THR A 137 -15.76 -0.40 -13.80
C THR A 137 -15.25 -0.92 -15.15
N PRO A 138 -15.34 -0.12 -16.24
CA PRO A 138 -14.69 -0.47 -17.51
C PRO A 138 -13.19 -0.70 -17.31
N ALA A 139 -12.64 -1.68 -18.04
CA ALA A 139 -11.24 -2.08 -17.91
C ALA A 139 -10.27 -0.88 -17.93
N VAL A 140 -9.38 -0.84 -16.95
CA VAL A 140 -8.22 0.06 -16.93
C VAL A 140 -6.99 -0.76 -17.33
N PRO A 141 -6.21 -0.33 -18.33
CA PRO A 141 -4.99 -1.02 -18.71
C PRO A 141 -4.05 -1.25 -17.52
N GLY A 142 -3.58 -2.49 -17.34
CA GLY A 142 -2.62 -2.87 -16.29
C GLY A 142 -3.20 -3.03 -14.88
N LEU A 143 -4.44 -2.64 -14.63
CA LEU A 143 -5.01 -2.63 -13.27
C LEU A 143 -5.14 -4.04 -12.69
N ARG A 144 -5.52 -5.03 -13.52
CA ARG A 144 -5.68 -6.42 -13.06
C ARG A 144 -4.32 -7.03 -12.73
N GLU A 145 -3.30 -6.73 -13.52
CA GLU A 145 -1.93 -7.17 -13.33
C GLU A 145 -1.31 -6.54 -12.07
N GLU A 146 -1.51 -5.24 -11.87
CA GLU A 146 -1.03 -4.55 -10.68
C GLU A 146 -1.76 -5.03 -9.41
N ALA A 147 -3.07 -5.26 -9.48
CA ALA A 147 -3.82 -5.85 -8.36
C ALA A 147 -3.29 -7.25 -7.98
N ARG A 148 -2.92 -8.07 -8.97
CA ARG A 148 -2.30 -9.39 -8.74
C ARG A 148 -0.91 -9.27 -8.10
N HIS A 149 -0.12 -8.24 -8.44
CA HIS A 149 1.17 -7.98 -7.80
C HIS A 149 0.99 -7.80 -6.28
N GLY A 150 0.12 -6.89 -5.87
CA GLY A 150 -0.19 -6.67 -4.45
C GLY A 150 -0.83 -7.88 -3.77
N LEU A 151 -1.74 -8.58 -4.47
CA LEU A 151 -2.36 -9.81 -3.96
C LEU A 151 -1.32 -10.91 -3.68
N SER A 152 -0.32 -11.07 -4.56
CA SER A 152 0.75 -12.05 -4.36
C SER A 152 1.58 -11.74 -3.12
N TRP A 153 1.76 -10.46 -2.80
CA TRP A 153 2.45 -10.05 -1.58
C TRP A 153 1.60 -10.32 -0.35
N LEU A 154 0.30 -9.98 -0.37
CA LEU A 154 -0.62 -10.33 0.72
C LEU A 154 -0.69 -11.83 1.00
N ASP A 155 -0.57 -12.66 -0.03
CA ASP A 155 -0.52 -14.10 0.14
C ASP A 155 0.70 -14.57 0.92
N ARG A 156 1.88 -13.99 0.61
CA ARG A 156 3.12 -14.24 1.40
C ARG A 156 3.00 -13.76 2.84
N MET A 157 2.21 -12.71 3.09
CA MET A 157 1.98 -12.20 4.44
C MET A 157 1.05 -13.09 5.28
N TRP A 158 0.37 -14.07 4.69
CA TRP A 158 -0.53 -15.00 5.39
C TRP A 158 0.04 -16.43 5.40
N ASP A 159 0.45 -16.89 6.58
CA ASP A 159 0.77 -18.30 6.81
C ASP A 159 -0.46 -19.05 7.30
N GLY A 160 -1.09 -19.80 6.38
CA GLY A 160 -2.27 -20.61 6.67
C GLY A 160 -2.00 -21.84 7.54
N GLU A 161 -0.77 -22.34 7.62
CA GLU A 161 -0.41 -23.52 8.41
C GLU A 161 -0.36 -23.15 9.89
N THR A 162 0.32 -22.05 10.22
CA THR A 162 0.44 -21.56 11.60
C THR A 162 -0.70 -20.62 12.00
N GLY A 163 -1.47 -20.13 11.03
CA GLY A 163 -2.49 -19.11 11.26
C GLY A 163 -1.90 -17.75 11.61
N THR A 164 -0.71 -17.44 11.11
CA THR A 164 0.02 -16.20 11.39
C THR A 164 -0.16 -15.22 10.23
N LEU A 165 -0.52 -13.98 10.55
CA LEU A 165 -0.46 -12.86 9.60
C LEU A 165 0.74 -11.99 9.97
N TYR A 166 1.54 -11.60 8.98
CA TYR A 166 2.58 -10.59 9.15
C TYR A 166 1.98 -9.21 8.90
N ALA A 167 2.30 -8.23 9.75
CA ALA A 167 1.74 -6.88 9.68
C ALA A 167 2.61 -5.92 8.86
N GLN A 168 3.93 -6.06 8.98
CA GLN A 168 4.89 -5.08 8.50
C GLN A 168 6.23 -5.71 8.13
N VAL A 169 6.86 -5.16 7.10
CA VAL A 169 8.25 -5.40 6.73
C VAL A 169 9.03 -4.09 6.76
N GLY A 170 10.19 -4.11 7.39
CA GLY A 170 11.04 -2.93 7.58
C GLY A 170 10.77 -2.20 8.90
N LEU A 171 11.74 -1.38 9.30
CA LEU A 171 11.70 -0.57 10.52
C LEU A 171 11.70 0.91 10.13
N GLY A 172 10.74 1.69 10.62
CA GLY A 172 10.67 3.13 10.34
C GLY A 172 11.83 3.90 10.99
N SER A 173 11.85 4.04 12.31
CA SER A 173 13.02 4.57 13.02
C SER A 173 13.49 3.59 14.09
N GLY A 174 14.82 3.43 14.18
CA GLY A 174 15.46 2.55 15.16
C GLY A 174 16.07 3.27 16.37
N GLY A 175 15.84 4.58 16.48
CA GLY A 175 16.40 5.40 17.55
C GLY A 175 17.91 5.62 17.39
N ARG A 176 18.66 5.49 18.48
CA ARG A 176 20.11 5.81 18.49
C ARG A 176 21.01 4.64 18.10
N GLU A 177 20.50 3.41 18.17
CA GLU A 177 21.31 2.20 18.10
C GLU A 177 21.25 1.54 16.72
N VAL A 178 20.09 1.56 16.07
CA VAL A 178 19.88 1.03 14.72
C VAL A 178 19.19 2.07 13.85
N ARG A 179 19.46 2.05 12.55
CA ARG A 179 18.81 2.91 11.56
C ARG A 179 17.65 2.15 10.91
N GLY A 180 16.53 2.84 10.78
CA GLY A 180 15.40 2.47 9.95
C GLY A 180 15.28 3.40 8.74
N ASP A 181 14.23 3.17 7.95
CA ASP A 181 13.93 3.91 6.72
C ASP A 181 13.77 5.42 6.90
N HIS A 182 13.32 5.87 8.08
CA HIS A 182 13.07 7.27 8.39
C HIS A 182 14.33 8.01 8.86
N ASP A 183 15.43 7.28 9.09
CA ASP A 183 16.66 7.85 9.65
C ASP A 183 17.65 8.28 8.56
N VAL A 184 17.50 7.81 7.31
CA VAL A 184 18.45 8.04 6.21
C VAL A 184 17.80 8.13 4.82
N TRP A 185 18.30 9.04 3.98
CA TRP A 185 17.91 9.14 2.57
C TRP A 185 18.82 8.27 1.69
N ARG A 186 18.24 7.39 0.88
CA ARG A 186 18.98 6.49 -0.02
C ARG A 186 18.10 5.97 -1.15
N LEU A 187 18.73 5.32 -2.13
CA LEU A 187 18.05 4.48 -3.10
C LEU A 187 17.92 3.06 -2.52
N PRO A 188 16.80 2.36 -2.74
CA PRO A 188 16.53 1.08 -2.08
C PRO A 188 17.50 -0.04 -2.49
N GLU A 189 17.98 -0.04 -3.73
CA GLU A 189 18.97 -1.03 -4.20
C GLU A 189 20.35 -0.90 -3.53
N GLN A 190 20.61 0.21 -2.83
CA GLN A 190 21.87 0.38 -2.09
C GLN A 190 21.88 -0.42 -0.80
N ASP A 191 20.72 -0.79 -0.25
CA ASP A 191 20.62 -1.57 0.98
C ASP A 191 21.19 -2.97 0.80
N ASP A 192 20.94 -3.59 -0.36
CA ASP A 192 21.50 -4.90 -0.69
C ASP A 192 23.03 -4.89 -0.83
N ARG A 193 23.62 -3.73 -1.12
CA ARG A 193 25.08 -3.54 -1.27
C ARG A 193 25.78 -3.30 0.05
N LEU A 194 25.05 -3.11 1.15
CA LEU A 194 25.62 -2.92 2.47
C LEU A 194 26.44 -4.16 2.91
N THR A 195 27.63 -3.91 3.44
CA THR A 195 28.46 -4.92 4.11
C THR A 195 28.33 -4.73 5.62
N VAL A 196 27.39 -5.46 6.23
CA VAL A 196 26.97 -5.29 7.62
C VAL A 196 26.92 -6.64 8.35
N ARG A 197 27.05 -6.61 9.67
CA ARG A 197 26.95 -7.74 10.59
C ARG A 197 25.91 -7.45 11.69
N PRO A 198 25.37 -8.49 12.36
CA PRO A 198 24.47 -8.27 13.49
C PRO A 198 25.10 -7.32 14.52
N GLY A 199 24.36 -6.28 14.90
CA GLY A 199 24.81 -5.22 15.80
C GLY A 199 25.32 -3.94 15.10
N ASP A 200 25.56 -3.97 13.78
CA ASP A 200 25.86 -2.75 13.04
C ASP A 200 24.62 -1.85 12.93
N PRO A 201 24.77 -0.51 12.95
CA PRO A 201 23.62 0.40 12.88
C PRO A 201 22.75 0.21 11.63
N ASP A 202 23.35 -0.18 10.50
CA ASP A 202 22.66 -0.38 9.21
C ASP A 202 22.19 -1.81 8.96
N TYR A 203 22.36 -2.70 9.94
CA TYR A 203 22.02 -4.10 9.78
C TYR A 203 20.56 -4.31 9.37
N LEU A 204 19.63 -3.57 9.99
CA LEU A 204 18.20 -3.68 9.72
C LEU A 204 17.72 -2.91 8.47
N LEU A 205 18.57 -2.11 7.83
CA LEU A 205 18.28 -1.57 6.49
C LEU A 205 18.41 -2.67 5.43
N LYS A 206 19.47 -3.49 5.54
CA LYS A 206 19.69 -4.64 4.63
C LYS A 206 18.86 -5.86 5.00
N TYR A 207 18.83 -6.23 6.28
CA TYR A 207 18.12 -7.41 6.78
C TYR A 207 16.86 -6.95 7.51
N ARG A 208 15.87 -6.55 6.72
CA ARG A 208 14.67 -5.89 7.20
C ARG A 208 13.88 -6.79 8.16
N PRO A 209 13.45 -6.27 9.32
CA PRO A 209 12.66 -7.05 10.26
C PRO A 209 11.22 -7.22 9.77
N VAL A 210 10.63 -8.38 10.07
CA VAL A 210 9.19 -8.64 9.88
C VAL A 210 8.48 -8.65 11.24
N PHE A 211 7.37 -7.94 11.35
CA PHE A 211 6.55 -7.91 12.56
C PHE A 211 5.25 -8.68 12.34
N ARG A 212 4.89 -9.54 13.29
CA ARG A 212 3.63 -10.29 13.25
C ARG A 212 2.44 -9.41 13.63
N ALA A 213 1.27 -9.74 13.09
CA ALA A 213 -0.01 -9.16 13.49
C ALA A 213 -0.67 -9.91 14.67
N ASN A 214 -0.28 -11.18 14.86
CA ASN A 214 -0.76 -12.07 15.90
C ASN A 214 0.31 -13.11 16.25
N GLU A 215 0.22 -13.68 17.44
CA GLU A 215 0.95 -14.92 17.74
C GLU A 215 0.38 -16.10 16.93
N PRO A 216 1.20 -17.11 16.58
CA PRO A 216 0.74 -18.28 15.84
C PRO A 216 -0.52 -18.91 16.45
N GLY A 217 -1.57 -19.00 15.65
CA GLY A 217 -2.86 -19.56 16.04
C GLY A 217 -3.78 -18.63 16.85
N GLU A 218 -3.28 -17.52 17.37
CA GLU A 218 -4.08 -16.56 18.12
C GLU A 218 -4.97 -15.68 17.22
N PRO A 219 -6.06 -15.10 17.75
CA PRO A 219 -6.93 -14.22 17.00
C PRO A 219 -6.21 -13.02 16.35
N LEU A 220 -6.73 -12.58 15.21
CA LEU A 220 -6.25 -11.44 14.45
C LEU A 220 -7.01 -10.18 14.84
N SER A 221 -6.30 -9.04 14.88
CA SER A 221 -6.96 -7.74 14.98
C SER A 221 -8.02 -7.59 13.88
N PRO A 222 -9.27 -7.20 14.20
CA PRO A 222 -10.40 -7.31 13.28
C PRO A 222 -10.28 -6.43 12.04
N ASN A 223 -9.56 -5.30 12.12
CA ASN A 223 -9.27 -4.44 10.97
C ASN A 223 -8.40 -5.15 9.92
N LEU A 224 -7.38 -5.90 10.34
CA LEU A 224 -6.51 -6.64 9.42
C LEU A 224 -7.23 -7.88 8.88
N ALA A 225 -7.89 -8.65 9.76
CA ALA A 225 -8.65 -9.82 9.36
C ALA A 225 -9.71 -9.48 8.29
N GLY A 226 -10.50 -8.42 8.53
CA GLY A 226 -11.52 -7.97 7.59
C GLY A 226 -10.96 -7.51 6.25
N ARG A 227 -9.89 -6.70 6.24
CA ARG A 227 -9.32 -6.14 5.00
C ARG A 227 -8.61 -7.21 4.16
N VAL A 228 -7.80 -8.07 4.78
CA VAL A 228 -7.11 -9.16 4.08
C VAL A 228 -8.12 -10.17 3.55
N ALA A 229 -9.12 -10.56 4.35
CA ALA A 229 -10.20 -11.43 3.89
C ALA A 229 -10.98 -10.81 2.72
N ALA A 230 -11.27 -9.50 2.77
CA ALA A 230 -11.95 -8.81 1.68
C ALA A 230 -11.11 -8.82 0.38
N ALA A 231 -9.80 -8.59 0.46
CA ALA A 231 -8.90 -8.66 -0.70
C ALA A 231 -8.89 -10.07 -1.33
N PHE A 232 -8.75 -11.12 -0.52
CA PHE A 232 -8.81 -12.50 -1.01
C PHE A 232 -10.20 -12.87 -1.57
N ALA A 233 -11.29 -12.44 -0.93
CA ALA A 233 -12.64 -12.69 -1.44
C ALA A 233 -12.90 -11.96 -2.77
N LEU A 234 -12.40 -10.74 -2.94
CA LEU A 234 -12.47 -10.01 -4.21
C LEU A 234 -11.61 -10.67 -5.29
N ALA A 235 -10.46 -11.22 -4.93
CA ALA A 235 -9.63 -12.00 -5.87
C ALA A 235 -10.39 -13.23 -6.36
N ALA A 236 -11.07 -13.95 -5.45
CA ALA A 236 -11.95 -15.06 -5.81
C ALA A 236 -13.05 -14.61 -6.78
N GLN A 237 -13.75 -13.51 -6.49
CA GLN A 237 -14.83 -13.01 -7.36
C GLN A 237 -14.34 -12.60 -8.75
N THR A 238 -13.24 -11.84 -8.82
CA THR A 238 -12.74 -11.30 -10.09
C THR A 238 -12.01 -12.34 -10.96
N GLY A 239 -11.57 -13.45 -10.38
CA GLY A 239 -10.91 -14.56 -11.07
C GLY A 239 -11.80 -15.78 -11.33
N ALA A 240 -13.03 -15.82 -10.82
CA ALA A 240 -13.87 -17.04 -10.86
C ALA A 240 -14.18 -17.55 -12.27
N GLU A 241 -14.28 -16.67 -13.27
CA GLU A 241 -14.52 -17.06 -14.66
C GLU A 241 -13.22 -17.51 -15.37
N ASP A 242 -12.09 -16.89 -15.02
CA ASP A 242 -10.78 -17.13 -15.65
C ASP A 242 -10.12 -18.42 -15.12
N ASP A 243 -10.14 -18.60 -13.79
CA ASP A 243 -9.55 -19.74 -13.08
C ASP A 243 -10.38 -20.09 -11.81
N PRO A 244 -11.42 -20.94 -11.97
CA PRO A 244 -12.29 -21.30 -10.86
C PRO A 244 -11.58 -22.03 -9.70
N ALA A 245 -10.49 -22.76 -9.99
CA ALA A 245 -9.75 -23.50 -8.98
C ALA A 245 -8.96 -22.53 -8.09
N GLN A 246 -8.20 -21.62 -8.71
CA GLN A 246 -7.48 -20.58 -7.98
C GLN A 246 -8.44 -19.65 -7.23
N ALA A 247 -9.59 -19.32 -7.81
CA ALA A 247 -10.63 -18.55 -7.15
C ALA A 247 -11.16 -19.24 -5.88
N ARG A 248 -11.28 -20.57 -5.89
CA ARG A 248 -11.67 -21.33 -4.70
C ARG A 248 -10.61 -21.24 -3.61
N GLU A 249 -9.33 -21.36 -3.95
CA GLU A 249 -8.23 -21.20 -2.99
C GLU A 249 -8.24 -19.82 -2.34
N TRP A 250 -8.46 -18.76 -3.13
CA TRP A 250 -8.60 -17.40 -2.59
C TRP A 250 -9.79 -17.27 -1.64
N LEU A 251 -10.93 -17.88 -1.97
CA LEU A 251 -12.11 -17.87 -1.11
C LEU A 251 -11.85 -18.64 0.20
N ASP A 252 -11.14 -19.75 0.15
CA ASP A 252 -10.79 -20.54 1.34
C ASP A 252 -9.80 -19.77 2.23
N LYS A 253 -8.80 -19.09 1.65
CA LYS A 253 -7.91 -18.16 2.37
C LYS A 253 -8.69 -17.01 3.01
N ALA A 254 -9.62 -16.40 2.28
CA ALA A 254 -10.48 -15.34 2.80
C ALA A 254 -11.28 -15.80 4.03
N ALA A 255 -11.91 -16.98 3.93
CA ALA A 255 -12.66 -17.56 5.04
C ALA A 255 -11.76 -17.89 6.24
N ALA A 256 -10.57 -18.45 6.01
CA ALA A 256 -9.62 -18.81 7.06
C ALA A 256 -9.09 -17.60 7.84
N VAL A 257 -8.84 -16.48 7.17
CA VAL A 257 -8.44 -15.21 7.78
C VAL A 257 -9.63 -14.58 8.52
N TYR A 258 -10.80 -14.52 7.89
CA TYR A 258 -12.00 -13.91 8.49
C TYR A 258 -12.45 -14.64 9.77
N ALA A 259 -12.38 -15.98 9.77
CA ALA A 259 -12.76 -16.80 10.92
C ALA A 259 -11.86 -16.59 12.14
N ARG A 260 -10.66 -16.02 11.96
CA ARG A 260 -9.72 -15.69 13.04
C ARG A 260 -9.86 -14.27 13.57
N ALA A 261 -10.77 -13.47 13.04
CA ALA A 261 -10.97 -12.11 13.55
C ALA A 261 -11.34 -12.14 15.04
N ASP A 262 -10.61 -11.37 15.84
CA ASP A 262 -11.01 -11.05 17.20
C ASP A 262 -12.23 -10.12 17.14
N THR A 263 -13.41 -10.69 17.41
CA THR A 263 -14.68 -9.97 17.40
C THR A 263 -14.94 -9.17 18.67
N ARG A 264 -14.04 -9.25 19.66
CA ARG A 264 -14.13 -8.53 20.93
C ARG A 264 -12.75 -8.01 21.35
N PRO A 265 -12.13 -7.13 20.55
CA PRO A 265 -10.81 -6.62 20.87
C PRO A 265 -10.87 -5.84 22.18
N ASP A 266 -9.85 -6.01 23.02
CA ASP A 266 -9.66 -5.18 24.20
C ASP A 266 -9.63 -3.70 23.77
N ALA A 267 -10.44 -2.88 24.46
CA ALA A 267 -10.86 -1.55 24.04
C ALA A 267 -9.79 -0.71 23.31
N GLY A 268 -9.82 -0.74 21.97
CA GLY A 268 -9.08 0.18 21.10
C GLY A 268 -7.70 -0.26 20.60
N ASN A 269 -7.18 -1.42 21.00
CA ASN A 269 -5.85 -1.88 20.57
C ASN A 269 -5.92 -2.64 19.24
N LEU A 270 -6.19 -1.91 18.15
CA LEU A 270 -6.07 -2.48 16.81
C LEU A 270 -4.61 -2.58 16.41
N VAL A 271 -4.23 -3.71 15.80
CA VAL A 271 -2.93 -3.85 15.16
C VAL A 271 -2.99 -3.20 13.79
N THR A 272 -2.10 -2.24 13.55
CA THR A 272 -2.01 -1.52 12.27
C THR A 272 -0.58 -1.56 11.75
N THR A 273 0.33 -0.91 12.46
CA THR A 273 1.75 -0.76 12.14
C THR A 273 2.58 -0.72 13.43
N VAL A 274 3.90 -0.78 13.26
CA VAL A 274 4.91 -0.61 14.29
C VAL A 274 5.79 0.60 13.92
N PRO A 275 5.70 1.71 14.66
CA PRO A 275 4.69 2.05 15.68
C PRO A 275 3.27 2.21 15.11
N ALA A 276 2.24 2.12 15.97
CA ALA A 276 0.84 2.20 15.58
C ALA A 276 0.37 3.60 15.15
N ASP A 277 1.18 4.64 15.41
CA ASP A 277 0.85 6.03 15.10
C ASP A 277 0.98 6.40 13.62
N TYR A 278 1.58 5.55 12.78
CA TYR A 278 1.56 5.75 11.33
C TYR A 278 0.13 5.65 10.77
N TYR A 279 -0.68 4.73 11.31
CA TYR A 279 -2.08 4.53 10.92
C TYR A 279 -2.92 4.15 12.15
N GLN A 280 -3.47 5.15 12.85
CA GLN A 280 -4.41 4.97 13.97
C GLN A 280 -5.87 4.81 13.50
#